data_AF-A0A964Z171-F1
#
_entry.id   AF-A0A964Z171-F1
#
_cell.length_a   1.000
_cell.length_b   1.000
_cell.length_c   1.000
_cell.angle_alpha   90.00
_cell.angle_beta   90.00
_cell.angle_gamma   90.00
#
_symmetry.space_group_name_H-M   'P 1'
#
loop_
_entity.id
_entity.type
_entity.pdbx_description
1 polymer ?
#
loop_
_entity_poly.entity_id
_entity_poly.type
_entity_poly.pdbx_seq_one_letter_code
_entity_poly.pdbx_strand_id
1 'polypeptide(L)' 'YKYAHDFEEGVASQQYLPDNLKNKTYYKPGNRGAEQRFSELWDRIRQALRSVK' A
#
# COMPACT_ATOMS: atom_id res chain seq x y z
N TYR A 1 -4.12 9.07 -14.26
CA TYR A 1 -3.22 7.94 -13.96
C TYR A 1 -1.92 8.53 -13.44
N LYS A 2 -1.42 8.03 -12.31
CA LYS A 2 -0.15 8.41 -11.70
C LYS A 2 0.84 7.26 -11.89
N TYR A 3 1.99 7.53 -12.48
CA TYR A 3 3.04 6.53 -12.64
C TYR A 3 3.83 6.41 -11.34
N ALA A 4 3.79 5.25 -10.68
CA ALA A 4 4.33 5.08 -9.32
C ALA A 4 5.85 5.32 -9.23
N HIS A 5 6.59 5.11 -10.31
CA HIS A 5 8.04 5.27 -10.34
C HIS A 5 8.51 6.72 -10.45
N ASP A 6 7.61 7.68 -10.67
CA ASP A 6 7.95 9.11 -10.65
C ASP A 6 7.93 9.70 -9.24
N PHE A 7 7.44 8.95 -8.24
CA PHE A 7 7.39 9.38 -6.84
C PHE A 7 8.63 8.88 -6.09
N GLU A 8 9.15 9.70 -5.17
CA GLU A 8 10.39 9.42 -4.42
C GLU A 8 10.31 8.10 -3.62
N GLU A 9 9.12 7.80 -3.10
CA GLU A 9 8.80 6.60 -2.34
C GLU A 9 8.50 5.40 -3.25
N GLY A 10 8.48 5.59 -4.57
CA GLY A 10 8.15 4.57 -5.57
C GLY A 10 6.69 4.10 -5.52
N VAL A 11 5.80 4.87 -4.87
CA VAL A 11 4.38 4.53 -4.71
C VAL A 11 3.50 5.75 -4.98
N ALA A 12 2.48 5.58 -5.82
CA ALA A 12 1.51 6.62 -6.11
C ALA A 12 0.24 6.49 -5.26
N SER A 13 -0.15 7.59 -4.60
CA SER A 13 -1.48 7.75 -3.99
C SER A 13 -2.55 7.88 -5.07
N GLN A 14 -3.19 6.76 -5.39
CA GLN A 14 -4.23 6.63 -6.40
C GLN A 14 -5.28 5.59 -5.96
N GLN A 15 -6.53 5.79 -6.37
CA GLN A 15 -7.57 4.78 -6.21
C GLN A 15 -7.40 3.68 -7.27
N TYR A 16 -7.15 2.45 -6.82
CA TYR A 16 -7.01 1.27 -7.70
C TYR A 16 -8.25 0.36 -7.68
N LEU A 17 -8.98 0.32 -6.56
CA LEU A 17 -10.24 -0.41 -6.46
C LEU A 17 -11.42 0.45 -6.94
N PRO A 18 -12.45 -0.15 -7.56
CA PRO A 18 -13.67 0.56 -7.92
C PRO A 18 -14.38 1.11 -6.67
N ASP A 19 -15.24 2.11 -6.87
CA ASP A 19 -15.87 2.87 -5.78
C ASP A 19 -16.63 2.01 -4.77
N ASN A 20 -17.27 0.94 -5.25
CA ASN A 20 -18.01 -0.02 -4.42
C ASN A 20 -17.08 -0.89 -3.53
N LEU A 21 -15.78 -0.95 -3.83
CA LEU A 21 -14.79 -1.76 -3.12
C LEU A 21 -13.67 -0.93 -2.48
N LYS A 22 -13.70 0.40 -2.58
CA LYS A 22 -12.60 1.28 -2.10
C LYS A 22 -12.21 1.10 -0.63
N ASN A 23 -13.13 0.59 0.20
CA ASN A 23 -12.92 0.33 1.62
C ASN A 23 -12.69 -1.15 1.96
N LYS A 24 -12.64 -2.05 0.96
CA LYS A 24 -12.42 -3.48 1.17
C LYS A 24 -10.94 -3.77 1.35
N THR A 25 -10.62 -4.57 2.36
CA THR A 25 -9.27 -5.13 2.60
C THR A 25 -9.34 -6.65 2.48
N TYR A 26 -8.65 -7.21 1.49
CA TYR A 26 -8.60 -8.66 1.24
C TYR A 26 -7.42 -9.35 1.92
N TYR A 27 -6.25 -8.70 1.90
CA TYR A 27 -5.03 -9.22 2.50
C TYR A 27 -4.82 -8.63 3.90
N LYS A 28 -4.59 -9.50 4.88
CA LYS A 28 -4.21 -9.15 6.25
C LYS A 28 -2.91 -9.91 6.56
N PRO A 29 -1.75 -9.24 6.51
CA PRO A 29 -0.48 -9.91 6.71
C PRO A 29 -0.42 -10.52 8.12
N GLY A 30 0.05 -11.76 8.18
CA GLY A 30 0.51 -12.41 9.40
C GLY A 30 1.99 -12.12 9.71
N ASN A 31 2.44 -12.57 10.88
CA ASN A 31 3.81 -12.33 11.38
C ASN A 31 4.69 -13.60 11.33
N ARG A 32 4.40 -14.56 10.46
CA ARG A 32 5.09 -15.86 10.45
C ARG A 32 6.03 -15.98 9.26
N GLY A 33 7.29 -16.31 9.53
CA GLY A 33 8.28 -16.62 8.50
C GLY A 33 8.46 -15.49 7.49
N ALA A 34 8.37 -15.82 6.21
CA ALA A 34 8.54 -14.85 5.12
C ALA A 34 7.46 -13.74 5.12
N GLU A 35 6.28 -14.01 5.69
CA GLU A 35 5.16 -13.06 5.71
C GLU A 35 5.46 -11.81 6.55
N GLN A 36 6.31 -11.94 7.57
CA GLN A 36 6.75 -10.80 8.40
C GLN A 36 7.38 -9.68 7.55
N ARG A 37 8.24 -10.04 6.59
CA ARG A 37 8.88 -9.06 5.68
C ARG A 37 7.85 -8.33 4.82
N PHE A 38 6.81 -9.04 4.38
CA PHE A 38 5.72 -8.44 3.62
C PHE A 38 4.84 -7.54 4.50
N SER A 39 4.63 -7.90 5.77
CA SER A 39 3.94 -7.01 6.72
C SER A 39 4.70 -5.71 6.93
N GLU A 40 6.01 -5.77 7.12
CA GLU A 40 6.86 -4.57 7.29
C GLU A 40 6.83 -3.68 6.04
N LEU A 41 6.92 -4.28 4.85
CA LEU A 41 6.79 -3.55 3.59
C LEU A 41 5.40 -2.91 3.44
N TRP A 42 4.34 -3.66 3.76
CA TRP A 42 2.96 -3.20 3.73
C TRP A 42 2.73 -1.99 4.63
N ASP A 43 3.30 -2.00 5.83
CA ASP A 43 3.21 -0.87 6.76
C ASP A 43 3.98 0.35 6.26
N ARG A 44 5.19 0.17 5.68
CA ARG A 44 5.96 1.27 5.08
C ARG A 44 5.20 1.95 3.94
N ILE A 45 4.61 1.17 3.03
CA ILE A 45 3.81 1.69 1.91
C ILE A 45 2.63 2.51 2.44
N ARG A 46 1.94 2.02 3.47
CA ARG A 46 0.81 2.73 4.08
C ARG A 46 1.23 4.01 4.79
N GLN A 47 2.40 4.03 5.41
CA GLN A 47 2.93 5.25 6.04
C GLN A 47 3.28 6.29 4.98
N ALA A 48 3.99 5.91 3.91
CA ALA A 48 4.31 6.78 2.79
C ALA A 48 3.03 7.39 2.16
N LEU A 49 2.01 6.56 1.93
CA LEU A 49 0.74 7.03 1.39
C LEU A 49 -0.04 7.98 2.33
N ARG A 50 0.22 7.92 3.64
CA ARG A 50 -0.41 8.81 4.64
C ARG A 50 0.37 10.11 4.84
N SER A 51 1.69 10.11 4.66
CA SER A 51 2.54 11.30 4.80
C SER A 51 2.45 12.23 3.59
N VAL A 52 2.13 11.70 2.41
CA VAL A 52 1.95 12.46 1.15
C VAL A 52 0.58 13.18 1.11
N LYS A 53 -0.03 13.48 2.27
CA LYS A 53 -1.35 14.12 2.37
C LYS A 53 -1.25 15.63 2.56
#